data_AF-A0A9C8WP91-F1
#
_entry.id   AF-A0A9C8WP91-F1
#
_cell.length_a   1.000
_cell.length_b   1.000
_cell.length_c   1.000
_cell.angle_alpha   90.00
_cell.angle_beta   90.00
_cell.angle_gamma   90.00
#
_symmetry.space_group_name_H-M   'P 1'
#
loop_
_entity.id
_entity.type
_entity.pdbx_description
1 polymer ?
#
loop_
_entity_poly.entity_id
_entity_poly.type
_entity_poly.pdbx_seq_one_letter_code
_entity_poly.pdbx_strand_id
1 'polypeptide(L)' 'MQPLNPLTLPLQGQILIEASAGTGKTYTIGLLFLRLLLERGLPVDRILVV' A
#
# COMPACT_ATOMS: atom_id res chain seq x y z
N MET A 1 -14.23 -13.55 2.21
CA MET A 1 -13.11 -12.72 1.74
C MET A 1 -12.02 -12.78 2.80
N GLN A 2 -10.76 -13.03 2.42
CA GLN A 2 -9.64 -12.97 3.37
C GLN A 2 -9.32 -11.49 3.70
N PRO A 3 -9.04 -11.15 4.97
CA PRO A 3 -8.62 -9.81 5.31
C PRO A 3 -7.29 -9.46 4.63
N LEU A 4 -7.22 -8.25 4.08
CA LEU A 4 -6.00 -7.68 3.50
C LEU A 4 -4.88 -7.66 4.57
N ASN A 5 -3.71 -8.20 4.26
CA ASN A 5 -2.49 -7.95 5.03
C ASN A 5 -1.56 -7.04 4.23
N PRO A 6 -1.47 -5.73 4.56
CA PRO A 6 -0.65 -4.79 3.80
C PRO A 6 0.85 -5.06 3.88
N LEU A 7 1.34 -5.87 4.82
CA LEU A 7 2.77 -6.23 4.94
C LEU A 7 3.19 -7.36 3.99
N THR A 8 2.24 -8.19 3.56
CA THR A 8 2.54 -9.32 2.66
C THR A 8 2.02 -9.08 1.23
N LEU A 9 1.37 -7.94 0.99
CA LEU A 9 0.89 -7.56 -0.33
C LEU A 9 2.06 -7.44 -1.33
N PRO A 10 1.98 -7.98 -2.55
CA PRO A 10 2.99 -7.74 -3.58
C PRO A 10 3.10 -6.24 -3.89
N LEU A 11 4.32 -5.73 -4.07
CA LEU A 11 4.56 -4.32 -4.43
C LEU A 11 4.75 -4.12 -5.95
N GLN A 12 4.24 -5.05 -6.76
CA GLN A 12 4.42 -5.04 -8.20
C GLN A 12 3.14 -5.52 -8.90
N GLY A 13 2.87 -4.96 -10.08
CA GLY A 13 1.67 -5.24 -10.84
C GLY A 13 0.49 -4.36 -10.43
N GLN A 14 -0.70 -4.75 -10.85
CA GLN A 14 -1.95 -4.08 -10.51
C GLN A 14 -2.68 -4.87 -9.43
N ILE A 15 -3.05 -4.19 -8.34
CA ILE A 15 -3.73 -4.80 -7.20
C ILE A 15 -4.94 -3.96 -6.87
N LEU A 16 -6.11 -4.59 -6.88
CA LEU A 16 -7.35 -3.97 -6.43
C LEU A 16 -7.50 -4.20 -4.92
N ILE A 17 -7.55 -3.11 -4.16
CA ILE A 17 -7.83 -3.14 -2.72
C ILE A 17 -9.22 -2.56 -2.49
N GLU A 18 -10.13 -3.39 -2.01
CA GLU A 18 -11.46 -2.95 -1.58
C GLU A 18 -11.40 -2.45 -0.13
N ALA A 19 -12.02 -1.29 0.14
CA ALA A 19 -12.03 -0.72 1.48
C ALA A 19 -13.27 0.13 1.75
N SER A 20 -13.97 -0.18 2.84
CA SER A 20 -15.18 0.52 3.28
C SER A 20 -14.88 1.72 4.20
N ALA A 21 -15.91 2.45 4.64
CA ALA A 21 -15.74 3.48 5.66
C ALA A 21 -15.18 2.87 6.96
N GLY A 22 -14.22 3.55 7.59
CA GLY A 22 -13.62 3.10 8.86
C GLY A 22 -12.62 1.94 8.78
N THR A 23 -12.28 1.41 7.60
CA THR A 23 -11.37 0.24 7.48
C THR A 23 -9.89 0.59 7.32
N GLY A 24 -9.46 1.76 7.80
CA GLY A 24 -8.03 2.13 7.82
C GLY A 24 -7.39 2.41 6.46
N LYS A 25 -8.14 2.89 5.45
CA LYS A 25 -7.61 3.25 4.11
C LYS A 25 -6.31 4.06 4.17
N THR A 26 -6.31 5.15 4.94
CA THR A 26 -5.14 6.03 5.10
C THR A 26 -3.94 5.30 5.72
N TYR A 27 -4.21 4.44 6.70
CA TYR A 27 -3.18 3.61 7.33
C TYR A 27 -2.58 2.62 6.32
N THR A 28 -3.42 1.94 5.54
CA THR A 28 -2.98 1.01 4.49
C THR A 28 -2.14 1.70 3.43
N ILE A 29 -2.58 2.87 2.92
CA ILE A 29 -1.81 3.65 1.94
C ILE A 29 -0.45 4.08 2.53
N GLY A 30 -0.42 4.57 3.76
CA GLY A 30 0.82 4.96 4.44
C GLY A 30 1.78 3.79 4.62
N LEU A 31 1.28 2.61 4.97
CA LEU A 31 2.10 1.40 5.09
C LEU A 31 2.68 0.98 3.74
N LEU A 32 1.87 0.97 2.68
CA LEU A 32 2.34 0.65 1.32
C LEU A 32 3.40 1.65 0.84
N PHE A 33 3.21 2.94 1.14
CA PHE A 33 4.19 3.98 0.85
C PHE A 33 5.53 3.72 1.58
N LEU A 34 5.48 3.42 2.88
CA LEU A 34 6.68 3.07 3.65
C LEU A 34 7.37 1.81 3.12
N ARG A 35 6.60 0.79 2.72
CA ARG A 35 7.16 -0.42 2.13
C ARG A 35 7.84 -0.14 0.78
N LEU A 36 7.27 0.73 -0.06
CA LEU A 36 7.92 1.14 -1.31
C LEU A 36 9.23 1.91 -1.05
N LEU A 37 9.27 2.76 -0.03
CA LEU A 37 10.50 3.45 0.38
C LEU A 37 11.56 2.47 0.91
N LEU A 38 11.19 1.60 1.84
CA LEU A 38 12.14 0.79 2.63
C LEU A 38 12.49 -0.54 1.96
N GLU A 39 11.52 -1.24 1.37
CA GLU A 39 11.74 -2.55 0.75
C GLU A 39 12.19 -2.44 -0.71
N ARG A 40 11.73 -1.41 -1.44
CA ARG A 40 12.09 -1.19 -2.85
C ARG A 40 13.13 -0.09 -3.05
N GLY A 41 13.45 0.69 -2.01
CA GLY A 41 14.41 1.79 -2.12
C GLY A 41 13.97 2.89 -3.08
N LEU A 42 12.67 3.02 -3.34
CA LEU A 42 12.17 4.05 -4.25
C LEU A 42 12.32 5.42 -3.58
N PRO A 43 12.86 6.43 -4.28
CA PRO A 43 12.83 7.79 -3.76
C PRO A 43 11.38 8.31 -3.79
N VAL A 44 11.07 9.25 -2.89
CA VAL A 44 9.70 9.78 -2.67
C VAL A 44 9.08 10.33 -3.96
N ASP A 45 9.87 11.01 -4.78
CA ASP A 45 9.45 11.61 -6.06
C ASP A 45 9.08 10.58 -7.14
N ARG A 46 9.38 9.29 -6.91
CA ARG A 46 9.00 8.17 -7.79
C ARG A 46 7.74 7.43 -7.32
N ILE A 47 7.12 7.86 -6.21
CA ILE A 47 5.89 7.26 -5.69
C ILE A 47 4.74 8.25 -5.84
N LEU A 48 3.79 7.93 -6.72
CA LEU A 48 2.58 8.73 -6.91
C LEU A 48 1.45 8.23 -6.00
N VAL A 49 0.85 9.14 -5.23
CA VAL A 49 -0.37 8.92 -4.43
C VAL A 49 -1.35 10.04 -4.75
N VAL A 50 -2.58 9.70 -5.11
CA VAL A 50 -3.66 10.63 -5.47
C VAL A 50 -4.95 10.28 -4.74
#